data_AF-A0A9D9XGM1-F1
#
_entry.id   AF-A0A9D9XGM1-F1
#
_cell.length_a   1.000
_cell.length_b   1.000
_cell.length_c   1.000
_cell.angle_alpha   90.00
_cell.angle_beta   90.00
_cell.angle_gamma   90.00
#
_symmetry.space_group_name_H-M   'P 1'
#
loop_
_entity.id
_entity.type
_entity.pdbx_description
1 polymer ?
#
loop_
_entity_poly.entity_id
_entity_poly.type
_entity_poly.pdbx_seq_one_letter_code
_entity_poly.pdbx_strand_id
1 'polypeptide(L)'
;MIKKTIVVAFLTLLQSATNNGLLANKNTLKTNNRQLAKSDTVNRSEINSCLNNQTGLRFTKTKDLDGKEIIGYPLEKLRANPRYGFVENFKNGFSRIKKDQVWGFINLCGDEIIQCQYEQAEAFNEGKALVKKIEWFFTDQNGQESDALANVVSAKAFGSGISIVKLKSGQTTLINNNYDKTRKPVSPMYDDIVPLDKKTFGVKIGTKWGIYNIEKNKINELSYDLIEPSGMENIYKVTVAQKIGLVNANGDVLLKPMFVSLSDVDKFGFIKAIDEKNQQLLELKTNRLSNVYAKIGDFDSRGYAVVVSSTGKYSLIDKTLKQVFTKEYNSIGTPNAFDLIVASKEIPGKGIKYGLINMKGEETLPFIYEKIGNATSRGLLVVKEMTTYNINVKGKVNTSPTDKVIDINGSVIIPPITKLGDGGKINFEVSDSLKNNNIVVKAYRNDEPIPTYQYMLVRNLDLKLLTPEPFDYIEATNNNSFYFVKRNGLWGSIDTTGKYNNECQFKSIVFKSEDYYQVKNKNDKFGYLDEKGRTQIAAEYDNLGYFRDGFATASLGLNKVGIINKFNAKVVPCVFKDIKFIDSIKGYEVLDVNNNKFILNQNTECRENCDKFENIRSEANLTKE
;
A
#
# COMPACT_ATOMS: atom_id res chain seq x y z
N MET A 1 -75.74 29.48 6.37
CA MET A 1 -74.57 28.74 6.87
C MET A 1 -75.09 27.65 7.79
N ILE A 2 -75.36 26.46 7.25
CA ILE A 2 -74.49 25.24 7.19
C ILE A 2 -74.61 24.46 8.51
N LYS A 3 -75.53 23.49 8.63
CA LYS A 3 -75.48 22.05 8.21
C LYS A 3 -74.37 21.26 8.93
N LYS A 4 -74.71 20.39 9.91
CA LYS A 4 -75.23 19.00 9.83
C LYS A 4 -74.09 17.96 9.62
N THR A 5 -73.98 16.76 10.19
CA THR A 5 -74.74 15.91 11.15
C THR A 5 -74.15 14.46 11.02
N ILE A 6 -73.84 13.76 12.16
CA ILE A 6 -74.20 12.34 12.53
C ILE A 6 -73.60 11.14 11.72
N VAL A 7 -73.27 9.91 12.19
CA VAL A 7 -73.29 9.12 13.47
C VAL A 7 -72.85 7.64 13.20
N VAL A 8 -72.17 7.02 14.19
CA VAL A 8 -72.28 5.63 14.79
C VAL A 8 -72.20 4.37 13.88
N ALA A 9 -71.18 3.49 14.02
CA ALA A 9 -71.00 2.31 14.92
C ALA A 9 -71.68 1.01 14.41
N PHE A 10 -71.44 -0.24 14.83
CA PHE A 10 -70.78 -0.90 15.99
C PHE A 10 -70.74 -2.45 15.73
N LEU A 11 -69.95 -3.19 16.54
CA LEU A 11 -70.02 -4.64 16.93
C LEU A 11 -69.63 -5.71 15.88
N THR A 12 -68.42 -6.31 15.94
CA THR A 12 -67.93 -7.48 16.72
C THR A 12 -68.41 -8.87 16.29
N LEU A 13 -67.46 -9.78 16.03
CA LEU A 13 -67.36 -11.08 16.72
C LEU A 13 -65.97 -11.69 16.55
N LEU A 14 -65.56 -12.41 17.58
CA LEU A 14 -64.22 -12.89 17.95
C LEU A 14 -64.30 -14.42 18.16
N GLN A 15 -63.13 -15.05 18.35
CA GLN A 15 -62.83 -16.42 18.83
C GLN A 15 -62.37 -17.41 17.75
N SER A 16 -61.35 -18.25 17.93
CA SER A 16 -60.43 -18.54 19.06
C SER A 16 -59.34 -19.53 18.55
N ALA A 17 -58.06 -19.33 18.86
CA ALA A 17 -57.26 -20.03 19.89
C ALA A 17 -56.55 -21.35 19.47
N THR A 18 -55.22 -21.24 19.36
CA THR A 18 -54.13 -22.09 19.92
C THR A 18 -54.39 -23.58 20.29
N ASN A 19 -53.55 -24.50 19.77
CA ASN A 19 -52.49 -25.18 20.57
C ASN A 19 -51.68 -26.25 19.80
N ASN A 20 -50.36 -26.19 20.04
CA ASN A 20 -49.35 -27.24 20.24
C ASN A 20 -49.34 -28.56 19.43
N GLY A 21 -48.16 -28.87 18.88
CA GLY A 21 -47.73 -30.22 18.54
C GLY A 21 -46.41 -30.25 17.76
N LEU A 22 -45.28 -30.33 18.46
CA LEU A 22 -43.99 -30.76 17.89
C LEU A 22 -44.15 -32.19 17.33
N LEU A 23 -43.74 -32.43 16.07
CA LEU A 23 -42.81 -33.51 15.68
C LEU A 23 -42.55 -33.54 14.16
N ALA A 24 -41.27 -33.29 13.84
CA ALA A 24 -40.45 -33.87 12.77
C ALA A 24 -40.81 -33.76 11.27
N ASN A 25 -39.79 -33.26 10.55
CA ASN A 25 -39.36 -33.56 9.18
C ASN A 25 -40.21 -33.07 7.99
N LYS A 26 -39.73 -31.99 7.35
CA LYS A 26 -39.54 -31.92 5.90
C LYS A 26 -38.70 -30.68 5.52
N ASN A 27 -37.47 -30.93 5.06
CA ASN A 27 -36.68 -29.97 4.30
C ASN A 27 -37.53 -29.40 3.15
N THR A 28 -37.86 -28.11 3.22
CA THR A 28 -38.43 -27.35 2.12
C THR A 28 -37.55 -26.11 1.91
N LEU A 29 -36.93 -26.05 0.74
CA LEU A 29 -36.24 -24.87 0.22
C LEU A 29 -37.21 -23.69 0.22
N LYS A 30 -37.02 -22.76 1.17
CA LYS A 30 -37.71 -21.48 1.20
C LYS A 30 -37.16 -20.59 0.09
N THR A 31 -38.03 -20.30 -0.86
CA THR A 31 -38.01 -19.14 -1.74
C THR A 31 -37.81 -17.86 -0.94
N ASN A 32 -36.66 -17.21 -1.11
CA ASN A 32 -36.42 -15.86 -0.60
C ASN A 32 -37.04 -14.82 -1.54
N ASN A 33 -38.29 -14.44 -1.26
CA ASN A 33 -38.91 -13.22 -1.76
C ASN A 33 -38.27 -12.01 -1.06
N ARG A 34 -37.34 -11.33 -1.75
CA ARG A 34 -36.93 -9.96 -1.41
C ARG A 34 -37.70 -8.99 -2.31
N GLN A 35 -38.54 -8.15 -1.70
CA GLN A 35 -39.19 -7.01 -2.33
C GLN A 35 -38.12 -6.05 -2.88
N LEU A 36 -38.20 -5.74 -4.18
CA LEU A 36 -37.40 -4.73 -4.89
C LEU A 36 -38.28 -3.50 -5.21
N ALA A 37 -37.67 -2.32 -5.18
CA ALA A 37 -38.31 -1.00 -5.08
C ALA A 37 -39.09 -0.56 -6.34
N LYS A 38 -40.01 0.40 -6.12
CA LYS A 38 -41.13 0.83 -6.99
C LYS A 38 -40.78 1.76 -8.19
N SER A 39 -39.57 1.75 -8.76
CA SER A 39 -39.22 2.68 -9.87
C SER A 39 -38.82 2.04 -11.21
N ASP A 40 -39.08 0.75 -11.41
CA ASP A 40 -38.71 0.06 -12.65
C ASP A 40 -39.94 -0.30 -13.49
N THR A 41 -40.41 0.66 -14.29
CA THR A 41 -41.51 0.47 -15.27
C THR A 41 -41.10 -0.27 -16.55
N VAL A 42 -39.95 -0.97 -16.55
CA VAL A 42 -39.59 -1.88 -17.65
C VAL A 42 -39.45 -3.30 -17.08
N ASN A 43 -40.51 -4.08 -17.33
CA ASN A 43 -40.48 -5.51 -17.69
C ASN A 43 -40.36 -6.62 -16.64
N ARG A 44 -41.35 -6.69 -15.73
CA ARG A 44 -41.80 -8.01 -15.22
C ARG A 44 -42.86 -8.66 -16.12
N SER A 45 -43.68 -7.88 -16.83
CA SER A 45 -44.73 -8.40 -17.72
C SER A 45 -44.21 -8.86 -19.08
N GLU A 46 -43.29 -8.11 -19.72
CA GLU A 46 -42.75 -8.52 -21.04
C GLU A 46 -41.82 -9.74 -20.93
N ILE A 47 -41.07 -9.90 -19.83
CA ILE A 47 -40.28 -11.11 -19.59
C ILE A 47 -41.17 -12.33 -19.32
N ASN A 48 -42.27 -12.17 -18.58
CA ASN A 48 -43.23 -13.26 -18.36
C ASN A 48 -43.96 -13.67 -19.66
N SER A 49 -44.17 -12.73 -20.60
CA SER A 49 -44.66 -13.02 -21.95
C SER A 49 -43.65 -13.84 -22.76
N CYS A 50 -42.37 -13.49 -22.71
CA CYS A 50 -41.31 -14.22 -23.44
C CYS A 50 -40.98 -15.59 -22.85
N LEU A 51 -41.05 -15.75 -21.53
CA LEU A 51 -40.83 -17.02 -20.83
C LEU A 51 -41.86 -18.10 -21.18
N ASN A 52 -43.07 -17.70 -21.59
CA ASN A 52 -44.15 -18.64 -21.89
C ASN A 52 -44.06 -19.26 -23.30
N ASN A 53 -43.24 -18.70 -24.21
CA ASN A 53 -43.27 -19.08 -25.63
C ASN A 53 -41.98 -19.70 -26.20
N GLN A 54 -40.86 -19.73 -25.47
CA GLN A 54 -39.60 -20.32 -25.97
C GLN A 54 -38.93 -21.22 -24.91
N THR A 55 -39.18 -22.53 -24.97
CA THR A 55 -38.55 -23.52 -24.09
C THR A 55 -37.04 -23.64 -24.37
N GLY A 56 -36.19 -23.37 -23.37
CA GLY A 56 -34.75 -23.67 -23.43
C GLY A 56 -33.78 -22.48 -23.52
N LEU A 57 -34.29 -21.24 -23.60
CA LEU A 57 -33.43 -20.03 -23.60
C LEU A 57 -33.02 -19.62 -22.17
N ARG A 58 -31.72 -19.38 -21.98
CA ARG A 58 -31.17 -18.86 -20.72
C ARG A 58 -30.96 -17.35 -20.83
N PHE A 59 -31.69 -16.58 -20.03
CA PHE A 59 -31.48 -15.14 -19.86
C PHE A 59 -30.28 -14.87 -18.94
N THR A 60 -29.63 -13.71 -19.12
CA THR A 60 -28.50 -13.27 -18.29
C THR A 60 -28.77 -11.92 -17.65
N LYS A 61 -28.20 -11.71 -16.46
CA LYS A 61 -28.17 -10.40 -15.81
C LYS A 61 -27.05 -9.57 -16.45
N THR A 62 -27.35 -8.37 -16.90
CA THR A 62 -26.38 -7.46 -17.52
C THR A 62 -26.67 -6.01 -17.16
N LYS A 63 -25.81 -5.08 -17.56
CA LYS A 63 -26.06 -3.64 -17.49
C LYS A 63 -26.38 -3.09 -18.87
N ASP A 64 -27.38 -2.24 -18.95
CA ASP A 64 -27.69 -1.48 -20.16
C ASP A 64 -26.68 -0.32 -20.35
N LEU A 65 -26.83 0.44 -21.45
CA LEU A 65 -25.97 1.59 -21.75
C LEU A 65 -26.11 2.75 -20.75
N ASP A 66 -27.13 2.76 -19.88
CA ASP A 66 -27.27 3.70 -18.76
C ASP A 66 -26.68 3.17 -17.45
N GLY A 67 -26.13 1.94 -17.47
CA GLY A 67 -25.58 1.27 -16.30
C GLY A 67 -26.63 0.61 -15.40
N LYS A 68 -27.91 0.58 -15.80
CA LYS A 68 -29.01 -0.04 -15.07
C LYS A 68 -28.93 -1.56 -15.19
N GLU A 69 -29.11 -2.27 -14.07
CA GLU A 69 -29.19 -3.72 -14.08
C GLU A 69 -30.49 -4.20 -14.75
N ILE A 70 -30.35 -5.05 -15.75
CA ILE A 70 -31.46 -5.64 -16.51
C ILE A 70 -31.27 -7.14 -16.67
N ILE A 71 -32.35 -7.84 -17.00
CA ILE A 71 -32.33 -9.25 -17.41
C ILE A 71 -32.72 -9.28 -18.89
N GLY A 72 -31.89 -9.90 -19.73
CA GLY A 72 -32.12 -9.94 -21.16
C GLY A 72 -31.41 -11.11 -21.85
N TYR A 73 -31.66 -11.22 -23.15
CA TYR A 73 -31.08 -12.23 -24.01
C TYR A 73 -29.54 -12.13 -23.98
N PRO A 74 -28.82 -13.26 -23.91
CA PRO A 74 -27.36 -13.26 -23.86
C PRO A 74 -26.78 -12.83 -25.23
N LEU A 75 -26.46 -11.54 -25.35
CA LEU A 75 -25.93 -10.91 -26.56
C LEU A 75 -24.63 -11.53 -27.07
N GLU A 76 -23.85 -12.19 -26.20
CA GLU A 76 -22.59 -12.86 -26.58
C GLU A 76 -22.76 -13.89 -27.69
N LYS A 77 -23.90 -14.59 -27.75
CA LYS A 77 -24.18 -15.53 -28.84
C LYS A 77 -24.31 -14.84 -30.19
N LEU A 78 -24.88 -13.63 -30.23
CA LEU A 78 -24.99 -12.83 -31.45
C LEU A 78 -23.64 -12.23 -31.81
N ARG A 79 -22.87 -11.75 -30.83
CA ARG A 79 -21.50 -11.23 -31.03
C ARG A 79 -20.55 -12.27 -31.61
N ALA A 80 -20.70 -13.53 -31.24
CA ALA A 80 -19.90 -14.63 -31.77
C ALA A 80 -20.31 -15.07 -33.19
N ASN A 81 -21.46 -14.60 -33.70
CA ASN A 81 -21.95 -14.98 -35.02
C ASN A 81 -21.40 -14.03 -36.10
N PRO A 82 -20.64 -14.53 -37.10
CA PRO A 82 -19.96 -13.70 -38.09
C PRO A 82 -20.89 -12.88 -38.99
N ARG A 83 -22.20 -13.21 -39.05
CA ARG A 83 -23.18 -12.39 -39.78
C ARG A 83 -23.50 -11.08 -39.07
N TYR A 84 -23.28 -11.01 -37.75
CA TYR A 84 -23.49 -9.80 -36.97
C TYR A 84 -22.17 -9.04 -36.89
N GLY A 85 -22.07 -7.95 -37.66
CA GLY A 85 -20.91 -7.06 -37.62
C GLY A 85 -20.86 -6.18 -36.37
N PHE A 86 -21.99 -5.98 -35.67
CA PHE A 86 -22.06 -5.23 -34.42
C PHE A 86 -23.30 -5.60 -33.60
N VAL A 87 -23.14 -5.70 -32.27
CA VAL A 87 -24.24 -5.94 -31.32
C VAL A 87 -24.02 -5.09 -30.07
N GLU A 88 -24.79 -4.01 -29.95
CA GLU A 88 -24.69 -3.06 -28.85
C GLU A 88 -25.29 -3.64 -27.56
N ASN A 89 -24.84 -3.16 -26.40
CA ASN A 89 -25.59 -3.42 -25.17
C ASN A 89 -27.01 -2.84 -25.27
N PHE A 90 -27.92 -3.40 -24.49
CA PHE A 90 -29.29 -2.90 -24.45
C PHE A 90 -29.32 -1.43 -24.02
N LYS A 91 -30.31 -0.70 -24.52
CA LYS A 91 -30.69 0.66 -24.15
C LYS A 91 -32.20 0.75 -24.24
N ASN A 92 -32.84 1.20 -23.17
CA ASN A 92 -34.30 1.32 -23.07
C ASN A 92 -35.07 0.03 -23.47
N GLY A 93 -34.49 -1.15 -23.21
CA GLY A 93 -35.11 -2.46 -23.52
C GLY A 93 -34.78 -3.05 -24.90
N PHE A 94 -34.02 -2.33 -25.72
CA PHE A 94 -33.68 -2.74 -27.09
C PHE A 94 -32.17 -2.78 -27.30
N SER A 95 -31.68 -3.71 -28.10
CA SER A 95 -30.29 -3.72 -28.57
C SER A 95 -30.26 -3.48 -30.07
N ARG A 96 -29.41 -2.55 -30.50
CA ARG A 96 -29.17 -2.26 -31.90
C ARG A 96 -28.17 -3.29 -32.44
N ILE A 97 -28.55 -3.95 -33.53
CA ILE A 97 -27.77 -5.01 -34.18
C ILE A 97 -27.44 -4.61 -35.63
N LYS A 98 -26.23 -4.93 -36.09
CA LYS A 98 -25.82 -4.79 -37.49
C LYS A 98 -25.62 -6.17 -38.09
N LYS A 99 -26.53 -6.61 -38.95
CA LYS A 99 -26.51 -7.91 -39.62
C LYS A 99 -26.36 -7.67 -41.13
N ASP A 100 -25.40 -8.34 -41.76
CA ASP A 100 -25.16 -8.21 -43.21
C ASP A 100 -25.06 -6.73 -43.68
N GLN A 101 -24.35 -5.89 -42.91
CA GLN A 101 -24.11 -4.46 -43.15
C GLN A 101 -25.29 -3.49 -42.95
N VAL A 102 -26.48 -3.97 -42.59
CA VAL A 102 -27.64 -3.13 -42.26
C VAL A 102 -28.05 -3.26 -40.80
N TRP A 103 -28.64 -2.21 -40.25
CA TRP A 103 -29.04 -2.10 -38.85
C TRP A 103 -30.49 -2.50 -38.63
N GLY A 104 -30.74 -3.14 -37.49
CA GLY A 104 -32.05 -3.50 -36.95
C GLY A 104 -32.01 -3.51 -35.42
N PHE A 105 -33.07 -4.02 -34.80
CA PHE A 105 -33.22 -4.02 -33.34
C PHE A 105 -33.79 -5.32 -32.82
N ILE A 106 -33.28 -5.74 -31.66
CA ILE A 106 -33.82 -6.85 -30.88
C ILE A 106 -34.35 -6.38 -29.54
N ASN A 107 -35.37 -7.05 -29.02
CA ASN A 107 -35.88 -6.82 -27.65
C ASN A 107 -35.02 -7.55 -26.61
N LEU A 108 -35.36 -7.38 -25.33
CA LEU A 108 -34.78 -8.15 -24.22
C LEU A 108 -34.93 -9.67 -24.36
N CYS A 109 -35.84 -10.15 -25.20
CA CYS A 109 -36.09 -11.57 -25.42
C CYS A 109 -35.19 -12.17 -26.51
N GLY A 110 -34.51 -11.32 -27.28
CA GLY A 110 -33.66 -11.71 -28.41
C GLY A 110 -34.41 -11.80 -29.73
N ASP A 111 -35.69 -11.42 -29.76
CA ASP A 111 -36.47 -11.39 -31.00
C ASP A 111 -36.06 -10.17 -31.82
N GLU A 112 -35.80 -10.38 -33.11
CA GLU A 112 -35.60 -9.31 -34.12
C GLU A 112 -36.94 -8.60 -34.41
N ILE A 113 -37.38 -7.76 -33.48
CA ILE A 113 -38.61 -6.96 -33.57
C ILE A 113 -38.56 -5.95 -34.73
N ILE A 114 -37.37 -5.45 -35.06
CA ILE A 114 -37.16 -4.62 -36.23
C ILE A 114 -36.06 -5.25 -37.05
N GLN A 115 -36.43 -5.81 -38.21
CA GLN A 115 -35.49 -6.46 -39.12
C GLN A 115 -34.38 -5.52 -39.57
N CYS A 116 -33.19 -6.07 -39.82
CA CYS A 116 -32.06 -5.30 -40.31
C CYS A 116 -32.33 -4.79 -41.73
N GLN A 117 -32.64 -3.49 -41.84
CA GLN A 117 -33.04 -2.85 -43.09
C GLN A 117 -32.52 -1.41 -43.24
N TYR A 118 -31.83 -0.88 -42.23
CA TYR A 118 -31.38 0.50 -42.19
C TYR A 118 -29.88 0.64 -42.47
N GLU A 119 -29.48 1.69 -43.18
CA GLU A 119 -28.07 2.03 -43.39
C GLU A 119 -27.41 2.55 -42.10
N GLN A 120 -28.17 3.31 -41.31
CA GLN A 120 -27.78 3.83 -40.00
C GLN A 120 -28.97 3.79 -39.04
N ALA A 121 -28.73 4.08 -37.77
CA ALA A 121 -29.03 3.20 -36.64
C ALA A 121 -28.58 3.93 -35.39
N GLU A 122 -29.40 4.69 -34.66
CA GLU A 122 -29.06 5.16 -33.30
C GLU A 122 -29.80 4.31 -32.27
N ALA A 123 -29.29 4.26 -31.03
CA ALA A 123 -29.96 3.52 -29.96
C ALA A 123 -31.33 4.12 -29.61
N PHE A 124 -32.23 3.29 -29.08
CA PHE A 124 -33.52 3.76 -28.57
C PHE A 124 -33.32 4.80 -27.46
N ASN A 125 -34.07 5.88 -27.55
CA ASN A 125 -33.99 7.02 -26.63
C ASN A 125 -35.42 7.45 -26.31
N GLU A 126 -35.97 7.00 -25.17
CA GLU A 126 -37.36 7.28 -24.75
C GLU A 126 -38.44 6.87 -25.77
N GLY A 127 -38.44 5.59 -26.18
CA GLY A 127 -39.53 5.00 -26.95
C GLY A 127 -39.45 5.17 -28.47
N LYS A 128 -38.50 5.96 -28.98
CA LYS A 128 -38.17 6.06 -30.41
C LYS A 128 -36.68 5.88 -30.65
N ALA A 129 -36.32 5.48 -31.87
CA ALA A 129 -34.94 5.44 -32.35
C ALA A 129 -34.83 6.22 -33.67
N LEU A 130 -33.68 6.86 -33.90
CA LEU A 130 -33.36 7.49 -35.18
C LEU A 130 -32.73 6.44 -36.10
N VAL A 131 -33.27 6.30 -37.30
CA VAL A 131 -32.85 5.31 -38.29
C VAL A 131 -32.74 5.98 -39.66
N LYS A 132 -31.93 5.40 -40.56
CA LYS A 132 -31.70 5.97 -41.90
C LYS A 132 -31.78 4.89 -42.97
N LYS A 133 -32.59 5.13 -44.01
CA LYS A 133 -32.53 4.43 -45.30
C LYS A 133 -31.84 5.36 -46.29
N ILE A 134 -32.59 6.30 -46.86
CA ILE A 134 -32.06 7.41 -47.65
C ILE A 134 -32.03 8.67 -46.80
N GLU A 135 -33.18 9.00 -46.20
CA GLU A 135 -33.35 10.07 -45.23
C GLU A 135 -33.43 9.50 -43.81
N TRP A 136 -33.26 10.39 -42.82
CA TRP A 136 -33.44 10.06 -41.41
C TRP A 136 -34.93 10.06 -41.06
N PHE A 137 -35.37 9.13 -40.23
CA PHE A 137 -36.72 9.08 -39.67
C PHE A 137 -36.67 8.53 -38.24
N PHE A 138 -37.77 8.70 -37.51
CA PHE A 138 -37.94 7.95 -36.27
C PHE A 138 -38.59 6.61 -36.56
N THR A 139 -38.22 5.59 -35.79
CA THR A 139 -38.96 4.34 -35.68
C THR A 139 -39.41 4.16 -34.23
N ASP A 140 -40.62 3.65 -34.03
CA ASP A 140 -41.10 3.25 -32.70
C ASP A 140 -40.68 1.82 -32.35
N GLN A 141 -41.06 1.35 -31.17
CA GLN A 141 -40.79 -0.01 -30.69
C GLN A 141 -41.41 -1.14 -31.51
N ASN A 142 -42.41 -0.84 -32.35
CA ASN A 142 -43.07 -1.79 -33.24
C ASN A 142 -42.48 -1.76 -34.66
N GLY A 143 -41.46 -0.92 -34.91
CA GLY A 143 -40.90 -0.71 -36.24
C GLY A 143 -41.71 0.25 -37.11
N GLN A 144 -42.72 0.94 -36.56
CA GLN A 144 -43.48 1.93 -37.32
C GLN A 144 -42.60 3.17 -37.56
N GLU A 145 -42.43 3.53 -38.83
CA GLU A 145 -41.63 4.66 -39.27
C GLU A 145 -42.46 5.96 -39.25
N SER A 146 -41.84 7.06 -38.84
CA SER A 146 -42.40 8.40 -39.03
C SER A 146 -42.18 8.89 -40.45
N ASP A 147 -42.80 10.02 -40.80
CA ASP A 147 -42.38 10.80 -41.96
C ASP A 147 -40.88 11.14 -41.87
N ALA A 148 -40.24 11.26 -43.03
CA ALA A 148 -38.83 11.61 -43.11
C ALA A 148 -38.53 12.97 -42.46
N LEU A 149 -37.38 13.05 -41.78
CA LEU A 149 -36.84 14.26 -41.19
C LEU A 149 -36.12 15.07 -42.28
N ALA A 150 -36.90 15.87 -43.00
CA ALA A 150 -36.41 16.71 -44.07
C ALA A 150 -35.18 17.53 -43.64
N ASN A 151 -34.19 17.61 -44.52
CA ASN A 151 -32.95 18.37 -44.34
C ASN A 151 -32.00 17.87 -43.24
N VAL A 152 -32.20 16.69 -42.65
CA VAL A 152 -31.22 16.10 -41.71
C VAL A 152 -30.15 15.31 -42.48
N VAL A 153 -28.88 15.61 -42.22
CA VAL A 153 -27.72 14.94 -42.83
C VAL A 153 -27.17 13.86 -41.90
N SER A 154 -27.03 14.18 -40.61
CA SER A 154 -26.63 13.23 -39.58
C SER A 154 -27.43 13.45 -38.30
N ALA A 155 -27.62 12.38 -37.54
CA ALA A 155 -28.34 12.41 -36.28
C ALA A 155 -27.62 11.53 -35.25
N LYS A 156 -27.64 11.96 -33.99
CA LYS A 156 -27.04 11.21 -32.87
C LYS A 156 -27.99 11.25 -31.68
N ALA A 157 -28.35 10.10 -31.14
CA ALA A 157 -29.14 10.02 -29.92
C ALA A 157 -28.25 10.40 -28.71
N PHE A 158 -28.77 11.23 -27.81
CA PHE A 158 -28.04 11.63 -26.60
C PHE A 158 -28.67 10.99 -25.35
N GLY A 159 -29.93 11.29 -25.08
CA GLY A 159 -30.64 10.81 -23.90
C GLY A 159 -31.85 11.68 -23.55
N SER A 160 -32.70 11.21 -22.64
CA SER A 160 -33.93 11.90 -22.22
C SER A 160 -34.82 12.37 -23.39
N GLY A 161 -34.89 11.56 -24.45
CA GLY A 161 -35.66 11.88 -25.65
C GLY A 161 -35.06 12.97 -26.52
N ILE A 162 -33.85 13.45 -26.22
CA ILE A 162 -33.11 14.47 -26.96
C ILE A 162 -32.08 13.85 -27.89
N SER A 163 -32.04 14.35 -29.12
CA SER A 163 -31.06 13.98 -30.15
C SER A 163 -30.41 15.22 -30.76
N ILE A 164 -29.15 15.09 -31.16
CA ILE A 164 -28.38 16.13 -31.84
C ILE A 164 -28.46 15.84 -33.33
N VAL A 165 -28.91 16.80 -34.14
CA VAL A 165 -29.02 16.65 -35.60
C VAL A 165 -28.27 17.74 -36.34
N LYS A 166 -27.56 17.34 -37.39
CA LYS A 166 -26.92 18.26 -38.34
C LYS A 166 -27.76 18.38 -39.59
N LEU A 167 -28.05 19.61 -39.97
CA LEU A 167 -28.90 19.93 -41.11
C LEU A 167 -28.09 20.12 -42.40
N LYS A 168 -28.77 20.08 -43.55
CA LYS A 168 -28.19 20.35 -44.88
C LYS A 168 -27.57 21.75 -44.98
N SER A 169 -28.02 22.70 -44.15
CA SER A 169 -27.41 24.03 -44.03
C SER A 169 -26.01 24.01 -43.40
N GLY A 170 -25.59 22.89 -42.82
CA GLY A 170 -24.34 22.75 -42.05
C GLY A 170 -24.52 23.01 -40.55
N GLN A 171 -25.64 23.62 -40.13
CA GLN A 171 -25.93 23.91 -38.74
C GLN A 171 -26.43 22.67 -37.97
N THR A 172 -26.18 22.66 -36.67
CA THR A 172 -26.53 21.61 -35.72
C THR A 172 -27.60 22.13 -34.74
N THR A 173 -28.57 21.30 -34.39
CA THR A 173 -29.66 21.65 -33.44
C THR A 173 -30.08 20.45 -32.60
N LEU A 174 -30.79 20.71 -31.50
CA LEU A 174 -31.40 19.68 -30.66
C LEU A 174 -32.84 19.44 -31.07
N ILE A 175 -33.22 18.18 -31.21
CA ILE A 175 -34.61 17.76 -31.46
C ILE A 175 -35.07 16.79 -30.38
N ASN A 176 -36.39 16.76 -30.14
CA ASN A 176 -37.00 15.74 -29.29
C ASN A 176 -37.73 14.68 -30.13
N ASN A 177 -38.24 13.64 -29.47
CA ASN A 177 -38.99 12.55 -30.10
C ASN A 177 -40.34 12.96 -30.73
N ASN A 178 -40.78 14.21 -30.58
CA ASN A 178 -41.99 14.75 -31.23
C ASN A 178 -41.66 15.57 -32.48
N TYR A 179 -40.39 15.67 -32.87
CA TYR A 179 -39.94 16.52 -33.98
C TYR A 179 -40.54 16.11 -35.34
N ASP A 180 -40.83 14.83 -35.54
CA ASP A 180 -41.58 14.32 -36.70
C ASP A 180 -42.94 15.00 -36.88
N LYS A 181 -43.61 15.34 -35.76
CA LYS A 181 -44.94 15.97 -35.75
C LYS A 181 -44.85 17.49 -35.69
N THR A 182 -43.97 18.04 -34.85
CA THR A 182 -43.91 19.49 -34.61
C THR A 182 -43.11 20.23 -35.65
N ARG A 183 -42.12 19.57 -36.27
CA ARG A 183 -41.10 20.17 -37.15
C ARG A 183 -40.37 21.37 -36.53
N LYS A 184 -40.39 21.48 -35.20
CA LYS A 184 -39.77 22.56 -34.42
C LYS A 184 -38.67 21.98 -33.53
N PRO A 185 -37.40 22.36 -33.74
CA PRO A 185 -36.31 21.99 -32.85
C PRO A 185 -36.54 22.53 -31.43
N VAL A 186 -35.93 21.87 -30.44
CA VAL A 186 -36.00 22.29 -29.03
C VAL A 186 -34.84 23.20 -28.62
N SER A 187 -33.93 23.49 -29.54
CA SER A 187 -32.92 24.54 -29.40
C SER A 187 -32.85 25.41 -30.67
N PRO A 188 -32.19 26.57 -30.61
CA PRO A 188 -31.72 27.27 -31.80
C PRO A 188 -30.78 26.40 -32.66
N MET A 189 -30.42 26.92 -33.83
CA MET A 189 -29.42 26.34 -34.72
C MET A 189 -28.04 26.94 -34.40
N TYR A 190 -27.03 26.09 -34.34
CA TYR A 190 -25.65 26.42 -33.97
C TYR A 190 -24.68 25.85 -35.01
N ASP A 191 -23.43 26.29 -35.02
CA ASP A 191 -22.42 25.68 -35.90
C ASP A 191 -22.03 24.29 -35.41
N ASP A 192 -22.03 24.09 -34.09
CA ASP A 192 -21.77 22.79 -33.46
C ASP A 192 -22.39 22.70 -32.06
N ILE A 193 -22.62 21.47 -31.58
CA ILE A 193 -23.15 21.19 -30.25
C ILE A 193 -22.43 19.98 -29.64
N VAL A 194 -21.90 20.16 -28.43
CA VAL A 194 -21.26 19.10 -27.64
C VAL A 194 -22.03 18.90 -26.33
N PRO A 195 -22.42 17.67 -25.97
CA PRO A 195 -23.05 17.41 -24.69
C PRO A 195 -22.04 17.58 -23.54
N LEU A 196 -22.42 18.34 -22.51
CA LEU A 196 -21.61 18.53 -21.30
C LEU A 196 -22.17 17.74 -20.11
N ASP A 197 -23.51 17.70 -20.00
CA ASP A 197 -24.26 16.86 -19.07
C ASP A 197 -25.69 16.63 -19.63
N LYS A 198 -26.55 15.88 -18.93
CA LYS A 198 -27.91 15.48 -19.36
C LYS A 198 -28.78 16.62 -19.91
N LYS A 199 -28.58 17.84 -19.44
CA LYS A 199 -29.41 19.02 -19.78
C LYS A 199 -28.60 20.22 -20.28
N THR A 200 -27.28 20.10 -20.30
CA THR A 200 -26.37 21.22 -20.55
C THR A 200 -25.45 20.87 -21.72
N PHE A 201 -25.35 21.80 -22.67
CA PHE A 201 -24.65 21.61 -23.93
C PHE A 201 -23.70 22.79 -24.15
N GLY A 202 -22.51 22.48 -24.65
CA GLY A 202 -21.64 23.46 -25.28
C GLY A 202 -22.17 23.73 -26.68
N VAL A 203 -22.43 24.99 -27.00
CA VAL A 203 -22.95 25.42 -28.31
C VAL A 203 -21.97 26.38 -28.97
N LYS A 204 -21.76 26.23 -30.27
CA LYS A 204 -20.81 27.05 -31.04
C LYS A 204 -21.51 28.01 -31.99
N ILE A 205 -21.09 29.27 -31.99
CA ILE A 205 -21.50 30.29 -32.98
C ILE A 205 -20.23 31.01 -33.48
N GLY A 206 -20.02 31.00 -34.79
CA GLY A 206 -18.78 31.39 -35.44
C GLY A 206 -17.59 30.58 -34.90
N THR A 207 -16.70 31.25 -34.19
CA THR A 207 -15.49 30.65 -33.61
C THR A 207 -15.60 30.43 -32.10
N LYS A 208 -16.68 30.88 -31.45
CA LYS A 208 -16.81 30.90 -30.00
C LYS A 208 -17.85 29.90 -29.50
N TRP A 209 -17.55 29.32 -28.34
CA TRP A 209 -18.41 28.42 -27.60
C TRP A 209 -19.07 29.15 -26.43
N GLY A 210 -20.28 28.69 -26.10
CA GLY A 210 -21.04 29.09 -24.92
C GLY A 210 -21.77 27.92 -24.30
N ILE A 211 -22.40 28.15 -23.14
CA ILE A 211 -23.19 27.14 -22.43
C ILE A 211 -24.67 27.37 -22.71
N TYR A 212 -25.34 26.32 -23.15
CA TYR A 212 -26.78 26.26 -23.35
C TYR A 212 -27.40 25.24 -22.40
N ASN A 213 -28.40 25.67 -21.64
CA ASN A 213 -29.22 24.79 -20.83
C ASN A 213 -30.60 24.65 -21.47
N ILE A 214 -30.99 23.42 -21.79
CA ILE A 214 -32.21 23.13 -22.55
C ILE A 214 -33.49 23.49 -21.78
N GLU A 215 -33.50 23.36 -20.45
CA GLU A 215 -34.68 23.67 -19.62
C GLU A 215 -34.89 25.17 -19.46
N LYS A 216 -33.79 25.92 -19.31
CA LYS A 216 -33.83 27.38 -19.23
C LYS A 216 -34.05 28.02 -20.60
N ASN A 217 -33.84 27.26 -21.68
CA ASN A 217 -33.82 27.73 -23.06
C ASN A 217 -33.01 29.03 -23.24
N LYS A 218 -31.85 29.10 -22.56
CA LYS A 218 -31.03 30.31 -22.51
C LYS A 218 -29.55 29.94 -22.70
N ILE A 219 -28.86 30.79 -23.46
CA ILE A 219 -27.40 30.83 -23.54
C ILE A 219 -26.92 31.89 -22.54
N ASN A 220 -25.89 31.60 -21.75
CA ASN A 220 -25.35 32.63 -20.84
C ASN A 220 -24.49 33.66 -21.58
N GLU A 221 -23.44 33.22 -22.26
CA GLU A 221 -22.57 34.10 -23.04
C GLU A 221 -21.70 33.24 -23.97
N LEU A 222 -21.34 33.77 -25.14
CA LEU A 222 -20.38 33.16 -26.07
C LEU A 222 -19.01 33.78 -25.80
N SER A 223 -18.12 33.06 -25.11
CA SER A 223 -16.87 33.65 -24.62
C SER A 223 -15.65 32.75 -24.76
N TYR A 224 -15.83 31.48 -25.14
CA TYR A 224 -14.77 30.46 -25.03
C TYR A 224 -14.28 29.97 -26.40
N ASP A 225 -13.00 29.61 -26.50
CA ASP A 225 -12.42 28.96 -27.69
C ASP A 225 -12.70 27.45 -27.71
N LEU A 226 -12.85 26.85 -26.52
CA LEU A 226 -13.22 25.45 -26.33
C LEU A 226 -13.99 25.29 -25.02
N ILE A 227 -14.94 24.35 -25.00
CA ILE A 227 -15.61 23.88 -23.79
C ILE A 227 -15.67 22.35 -23.78
N GLU A 228 -15.37 21.76 -22.64
CA GLU A 228 -15.32 20.30 -22.49
C GLU A 228 -15.75 19.84 -21.08
N PRO A 229 -16.25 18.60 -20.93
CA PRO A 229 -16.54 18.04 -19.61
C PRO A 229 -15.28 18.00 -18.74
N SER A 230 -15.40 18.38 -17.47
CA SER A 230 -14.26 18.32 -16.54
C SER A 230 -14.04 16.93 -15.92
N GLY A 231 -15.02 16.03 -16.06
CA GLY A 231 -15.13 14.78 -15.31
C GLY A 231 -15.82 14.93 -13.95
N MET A 232 -16.06 16.17 -13.50
CA MET A 232 -16.86 16.47 -12.32
C MET A 232 -18.30 16.81 -12.70
N GLU A 233 -19.24 16.43 -11.84
CA GLU A 233 -20.66 16.73 -12.03
C GLU A 233 -20.89 18.25 -12.04
N ASN A 234 -21.61 18.74 -13.06
CA ASN A 234 -21.97 20.15 -13.23
C ASN A 234 -20.80 21.15 -13.31
N ILE A 235 -19.57 20.70 -13.58
CA ILE A 235 -18.41 21.58 -13.77
C ILE A 235 -17.75 21.27 -15.12
N TYR A 236 -17.39 22.31 -15.86
CA TYR A 236 -16.82 22.20 -17.20
C TYR A 236 -15.52 22.98 -17.31
N LYS A 237 -14.58 22.45 -18.11
CA LYS A 237 -13.36 23.16 -18.48
C LYS A 237 -13.68 24.08 -19.65
N VAL A 238 -13.21 25.30 -19.55
CA VAL A 238 -13.34 26.31 -20.62
C VAL A 238 -11.97 26.87 -20.95
N THR A 239 -11.71 27.07 -22.24
CA THR A 239 -10.42 27.59 -22.71
C THR A 239 -10.61 28.92 -23.41
N VAL A 240 -9.75 29.90 -23.09
CA VAL A 240 -9.65 31.19 -23.78
C VAL A 240 -8.17 31.48 -24.00
N ALA A 241 -7.76 31.74 -25.24
CA ALA A 241 -6.37 32.01 -25.61
C ALA A 241 -5.38 30.99 -25.01
N GLN A 242 -5.71 29.69 -25.12
CA GLN A 242 -4.95 28.56 -24.58
C GLN A 242 -4.84 28.48 -23.05
N LYS A 243 -5.56 29.35 -22.32
CA LYS A 243 -5.66 29.29 -20.86
C LYS A 243 -6.98 28.65 -20.45
N ILE A 244 -6.91 27.77 -19.45
CA ILE A 244 -8.01 26.95 -18.94
C ILE A 244 -8.59 27.59 -17.68
N GLY A 245 -9.92 27.57 -17.59
CA GLY A 245 -10.72 27.93 -16.44
C GLY A 245 -11.80 26.90 -16.18
N LEU A 246 -12.63 27.16 -15.17
CA LEU A 246 -13.73 26.30 -14.76
C LEU A 246 -15.01 27.11 -14.63
N VAL A 247 -16.11 26.53 -15.11
CA VAL A 247 -17.45 27.09 -15.03
C VAL A 247 -18.41 26.01 -14.55
N ASN A 248 -19.49 26.40 -13.88
CA ASN A 248 -20.54 25.45 -13.49
C ASN A 248 -21.62 25.31 -14.57
N ALA A 249 -22.61 24.45 -14.33
CA ALA A 249 -23.77 24.24 -15.21
C ALA A 249 -24.66 25.49 -15.41
N ASN A 250 -24.57 26.47 -14.51
CA ASN A 250 -25.22 27.76 -14.64
C ASN A 250 -24.37 28.78 -15.39
N GLY A 251 -23.18 28.42 -15.90
CA GLY A 251 -22.24 29.32 -16.54
C GLY A 251 -21.49 30.26 -15.60
N ASP A 252 -21.63 30.10 -14.29
CA ASP A 252 -20.88 30.90 -13.32
C ASP A 252 -19.40 30.50 -13.37
N VAL A 253 -18.52 31.49 -13.43
CA VAL A 253 -17.07 31.29 -13.47
C VAL A 253 -16.57 30.91 -12.08
N LEU A 254 -16.18 29.64 -11.91
CA LEU A 254 -15.54 29.10 -10.70
C LEU A 254 -14.05 29.41 -10.67
N LEU A 255 -13.42 29.38 -11.84
CA LEU A 255 -12.01 29.70 -12.06
C LEU A 255 -11.87 30.42 -13.39
N LYS A 256 -11.30 31.63 -13.38
CA LYS A 256 -11.08 32.38 -14.63
C LYS A 256 -10.10 31.62 -15.55
N PRO A 257 -10.26 31.69 -16.89
CA PRO A 257 -9.32 31.07 -17.82
C PRO A 257 -7.96 31.80 -17.81
N MET A 258 -7.06 31.38 -16.92
CA MET A 258 -5.75 32.02 -16.73
C MET A 258 -4.61 31.01 -16.48
N PHE A 259 -4.91 29.71 -16.46
CA PHE A 259 -3.93 28.65 -16.18
C PHE A 259 -3.61 27.83 -17.42
N VAL A 260 -2.40 27.31 -17.54
CA VAL A 260 -2.02 26.43 -18.66
C VAL A 260 -2.59 25.03 -18.48
N SER A 261 -2.67 24.55 -17.23
CA SER A 261 -3.23 23.24 -16.94
C SER A 261 -3.90 23.20 -15.56
N LEU A 262 -4.78 22.22 -15.39
CA LEU A 262 -5.47 21.91 -14.13
C LEU A 262 -5.25 20.43 -13.82
N SER A 263 -4.97 20.09 -12.56
CA SER A 263 -4.97 18.69 -12.11
C SER A 263 -6.38 18.13 -11.97
N ASP A 264 -6.48 16.82 -11.78
CA ASP A 264 -7.68 16.21 -11.25
C ASP A 264 -7.93 16.66 -9.80
N VAL A 265 -9.16 16.43 -9.33
CA VAL A 265 -9.55 16.72 -7.95
C VAL A 265 -8.86 15.74 -7.01
N ASP A 266 -8.15 16.26 -6.03
CA ASP A 266 -7.55 15.43 -5.00
C ASP A 266 -8.58 14.90 -3.98
N LYS A 267 -8.14 14.00 -3.10
CA LYS A 267 -8.99 13.42 -2.04
C LYS A 267 -9.60 14.45 -1.07
N PHE A 268 -9.11 15.69 -1.06
CA PHE A 268 -9.58 16.77 -0.23
C PHE A 268 -10.48 17.77 -0.98
N GLY A 269 -10.71 17.57 -2.28
CA GLY A 269 -11.55 18.45 -3.08
C GLY A 269 -10.80 19.64 -3.67
N PHE A 270 -9.47 19.57 -3.78
CA PHE A 270 -8.66 20.62 -4.39
C PHE A 270 -8.29 20.30 -5.84
N ILE A 271 -8.26 21.34 -6.66
CA ILE A 271 -7.66 21.31 -7.99
C ILE A 271 -6.40 22.16 -7.98
N LYS A 272 -5.28 21.60 -8.42
CA LYS A 272 -4.04 22.34 -8.63
C LYS A 272 -4.11 23.04 -9.99
N ALA A 273 -4.20 24.36 -9.96
CA ALA A 273 -4.18 25.21 -11.13
C ALA A 273 -2.75 25.67 -11.41
N ILE A 274 -2.23 25.37 -12.59
CA ILE A 274 -0.82 25.52 -12.94
C ILE A 274 -0.69 26.50 -14.11
N ASP A 275 0.14 27.52 -13.90
CA ASP A 275 0.64 28.43 -14.91
C ASP A 275 2.17 28.26 -15.03
N GLU A 276 2.82 28.88 -16.02
CA GLU A 276 4.23 28.62 -16.38
C GLU A 276 5.19 28.60 -15.18
N LYS A 277 5.03 29.52 -14.23
CA LYS A 277 5.90 29.66 -13.04
C LYS A 277 5.16 29.56 -11.72
N ASN A 278 3.83 29.46 -11.76
CA ASN A 278 2.98 29.69 -10.61
C ASN A 278 1.92 28.60 -10.48
N GLN A 279 1.57 28.27 -9.24
CA GLN A 279 0.58 27.28 -8.90
C GLN A 279 -0.35 27.84 -7.82
N GLN A 280 -1.62 27.46 -7.90
CA GLN A 280 -2.63 27.72 -6.88
C GLN A 280 -3.49 26.48 -6.67
N LEU A 281 -4.10 26.37 -5.50
CA LEU A 281 -5.14 25.37 -5.22
C LEU A 281 -6.50 26.06 -5.27
N LEU A 282 -7.44 25.46 -5.98
CA LEU A 282 -8.87 25.80 -5.95
C LEU A 282 -9.60 24.80 -5.06
N GLU A 283 -10.25 25.30 -4.01
CA GLU A 283 -11.20 24.56 -3.18
C GLU A 283 -12.58 24.57 -3.84
N LEU A 284 -13.02 23.45 -4.41
CA LEU A 284 -14.24 23.38 -5.20
C LEU A 284 -15.53 23.68 -4.41
N LYS A 285 -15.56 23.36 -3.12
CA LYS A 285 -16.77 23.56 -2.29
C LYS A 285 -17.09 25.03 -2.05
N THR A 286 -16.05 25.85 -1.90
CA THR A 286 -16.18 27.28 -1.55
C THR A 286 -15.70 28.20 -2.67
N ASN A 287 -15.22 27.64 -3.79
CA ASN A 287 -14.55 28.36 -4.88
C ASN A 287 -13.42 29.28 -4.39
N ARG A 288 -12.68 28.84 -3.38
CA ARG A 288 -11.61 29.63 -2.77
C ARG A 288 -10.27 29.25 -3.35
N LEU A 289 -9.48 30.25 -3.70
CA LEU A 289 -8.10 30.07 -4.15
C LEU A 289 -7.11 30.20 -2.99
N SER A 290 -6.06 29.40 -3.04
CA SER A 290 -4.88 29.60 -2.20
C SER A 290 -4.09 30.84 -2.65
N ASN A 291 -3.10 31.21 -1.84
CA ASN A 291 -2.02 32.09 -2.31
C ASN A 291 -1.31 31.49 -3.52
N VAL A 292 -0.57 32.33 -4.24
CA VAL A 292 0.28 31.92 -5.36
C VAL A 292 1.59 31.35 -4.83
N TYR A 293 1.94 30.16 -5.30
CA TYR A 293 3.19 29.47 -4.97
C TYR A 293 3.95 29.13 -6.25
N ALA A 294 5.28 29.08 -6.19
CA ALA A 294 6.06 28.53 -7.30
C ALA A 294 5.82 27.02 -7.46
N LYS A 295 5.60 26.31 -6.34
CA LYS A 295 5.31 24.88 -6.32
C LYS A 295 4.45 24.49 -5.13
N ILE A 296 3.51 23.57 -5.35
CA ILE A 296 2.67 22.98 -4.33
C ILE A 296 2.85 21.45 -4.36
N GLY A 297 3.39 20.89 -3.27
CA GLY A 297 3.48 19.46 -3.05
C GLY A 297 2.10 18.85 -2.79
N ASP A 298 2.04 17.53 -2.78
CA ASP A 298 0.78 16.83 -2.51
C ASP A 298 0.48 16.81 -1.02
N PHE A 299 -0.80 16.80 -0.67
CA PHE A 299 -1.21 16.72 0.73
C PHE A 299 -0.99 15.31 1.29
N ASP A 300 -0.37 15.25 2.48
CA ASP A 300 -0.21 14.00 3.23
C ASP A 300 -1.56 13.45 3.74
N SER A 301 -1.54 12.34 4.48
CA SER A 301 -2.76 11.75 5.05
C SER A 301 -3.42 12.63 6.12
N ARG A 302 -2.65 13.51 6.78
CA ARG A 302 -3.16 14.45 7.79
C ARG A 302 -3.73 15.73 7.13
N GLY A 303 -3.32 16.02 5.90
CA GLY A 303 -3.75 17.19 5.14
C GLY A 303 -2.77 18.35 5.24
N TYR A 304 -1.46 18.06 5.28
CA TYR A 304 -0.41 19.07 5.13
C TYR A 304 0.27 18.94 3.77
N ALA A 305 0.56 20.08 3.14
CA ALA A 305 1.30 20.14 1.89
C ALA A 305 2.50 21.10 2.01
N VAL A 306 3.65 20.68 1.51
CA VAL A 306 4.83 21.53 1.40
C VAL A 306 4.65 22.47 0.22
N VAL A 307 4.88 23.76 0.43
CA VAL A 307 4.79 24.80 -0.60
C VAL A 307 6.09 25.55 -0.75
N VAL A 308 6.34 26.05 -1.96
CA VAL A 308 7.51 26.87 -2.28
C VAL A 308 7.03 28.24 -2.75
N SER A 309 7.49 29.30 -2.11
CA SER A 309 7.21 30.68 -2.51
C SER A 309 7.94 31.06 -3.79
N SER A 310 7.59 32.21 -4.38
CA SER A 310 8.27 32.76 -5.56
C SER A 310 9.75 33.07 -5.35
N THR A 311 10.18 33.26 -4.09
CA THR A 311 11.58 33.46 -3.70
C THR A 311 12.33 32.14 -3.49
N GLY A 312 11.69 30.99 -3.72
CA GLY A 312 12.29 29.67 -3.56
C GLY A 312 12.32 29.17 -2.11
N LYS A 313 11.57 29.82 -1.20
CA LYS A 313 11.53 29.44 0.21
C LYS A 313 10.40 28.47 0.50
N TYR A 314 10.66 27.51 1.39
CA TYR A 314 9.76 26.44 1.73
C TYR A 314 8.94 26.78 2.98
N SER A 315 7.65 26.43 2.93
CA SER A 315 6.71 26.51 4.05
C SER A 315 5.71 25.34 3.96
N LEU A 316 4.81 25.24 4.93
CA LEU A 316 3.79 24.21 5.04
C LEU A 316 2.42 24.86 5.04
N ILE A 317 1.46 24.32 4.28
CA ILE A 317 0.04 24.70 4.35
C ILE A 317 -0.81 23.54 4.85
N ASP A 318 -1.98 23.87 5.40
CA ASP A 318 -3.01 22.90 5.76
C ASP A 318 -4.19 22.90 4.78
N LYS A 319 -5.19 22.04 5.04
CA LYS A 319 -6.46 21.96 4.28
C LYS A 319 -7.29 23.23 4.34
N THR A 320 -6.98 24.18 5.23
CA THR A 320 -7.61 25.49 5.24
C THR A 320 -6.93 26.47 4.28
N LEU A 321 -5.95 26.01 3.49
CA LEU A 321 -5.15 26.82 2.56
C LEU A 321 -4.33 27.91 3.27
N LYS A 322 -4.13 27.78 4.58
CA LYS A 322 -3.33 28.71 5.38
C LYS A 322 -1.95 28.12 5.62
N GLN A 323 -0.95 28.99 5.69
CA GLN A 323 0.37 28.59 6.16
C GLN A 323 0.27 28.16 7.63
N VAL A 324 0.88 27.02 7.94
CA VAL A 324 0.95 26.48 9.29
C VAL A 324 1.90 27.31 10.15
N PHE A 325 2.97 27.84 9.55
CA PHE A 325 3.91 28.76 10.17
C PHE A 325 4.42 29.79 9.16
N THR A 326 4.82 30.96 9.64
CA THR A 326 5.25 32.09 8.81
C THR A 326 6.75 32.11 8.50
N LYS A 327 7.56 31.35 9.25
CA LYS A 327 9.01 31.28 9.02
C LYS A 327 9.31 30.53 7.72
N GLU A 328 10.26 31.07 6.97
CA GLU A 328 10.69 30.52 5.69
C GLU A 328 12.01 29.77 5.81
N TYR A 329 12.12 28.62 5.15
CA TYR A 329 13.28 27.74 5.19
C TYR A 329 13.85 27.49 3.78
N ASN A 330 15.11 27.09 3.70
CA ASN A 330 15.74 26.71 2.43
C ASN A 330 15.20 25.37 1.90
N SER A 331 14.80 24.49 2.79
CA SER A 331 14.01 23.29 2.50
C SER A 331 13.27 22.83 3.75
N ILE A 332 12.15 22.14 3.58
CA ILE A 332 11.47 21.39 4.65
C ILE A 332 11.06 20.00 4.15
N GLY A 333 11.03 19.02 5.06
CA GLY A 333 10.39 17.73 4.86
C GLY A 333 8.89 17.78 5.20
N THR A 334 8.27 16.60 5.23
CA THR A 334 6.93 16.43 5.81
C THR A 334 7.05 16.24 7.33
N PRO A 335 6.03 16.61 8.12
CA PRO A 335 6.07 16.34 9.55
C PRO A 335 6.09 14.83 9.82
N ASN A 336 6.90 14.37 10.77
CA ASN A 336 6.95 12.97 11.17
C ASN A 336 5.85 12.63 12.19
N ALA A 337 5.91 11.42 12.78
CA ALA A 337 4.95 10.95 13.79
C ALA A 337 5.00 11.72 15.11
N PHE A 338 6.03 12.54 15.33
CA PHE A 338 6.22 13.39 16.50
C PHE A 338 5.89 14.85 16.23
N ASP A 339 5.26 15.15 15.09
CA ASP A 339 4.96 16.52 14.65
C ASP A 339 6.22 17.40 14.55
N LEU A 340 7.35 16.76 14.20
CA LEU A 340 8.62 17.42 13.91
C LEU A 340 8.90 17.38 12.41
N ILE A 341 9.46 18.46 11.89
CA ILE A 341 9.77 18.66 10.48
C ILE A 341 11.28 18.84 10.34
N VAL A 342 11.91 18.07 9.47
CA VAL A 342 13.30 18.34 9.06
C VAL A 342 13.30 19.62 8.24
N ALA A 343 14.11 20.59 8.62
CA ALA A 343 14.23 21.86 7.90
C ALA A 343 15.70 22.20 7.66
N SER A 344 15.96 23.07 6.67
CA SER A 344 17.28 23.64 6.46
C SER A 344 17.27 25.16 6.41
N LYS A 345 18.39 25.76 6.82
CA LYS A 345 18.62 27.19 6.83
C LYS A 345 20.06 27.50 6.48
N GLU A 346 20.28 28.59 5.75
CA GLU A 346 21.63 29.13 5.55
C GLU A 346 22.15 29.80 6.83
N ILE A 347 23.30 29.33 7.30
CA ILE A 347 23.99 29.83 8.49
C ILE A 347 25.22 30.63 8.04
N PRO A 348 25.36 31.92 8.43
CA PRO A 348 26.49 32.75 8.04
C PRO A 348 27.83 32.09 8.32
N GLY A 349 28.68 32.02 7.28
CA GLY A 349 30.01 31.40 7.37
C GLY A 349 30.03 29.88 7.48
N LYS A 350 28.88 29.20 7.56
CA LYS A 350 28.78 27.73 7.67
C LYS A 350 28.01 27.06 6.53
N GLY A 351 27.33 27.83 5.68
CA GLY A 351 26.51 27.34 4.59
C GLY A 351 25.16 26.80 5.06
N ILE A 352 24.52 25.96 4.25
CA ILE A 352 23.21 25.37 4.59
C ILE A 352 23.39 24.31 5.67
N LYS A 353 22.66 24.46 6.78
CA LYS A 353 22.58 23.46 7.86
C LYS A 353 21.15 22.98 8.04
N TYR A 354 21.03 21.79 8.61
CA TYR A 354 19.78 21.11 8.89
C TYR A 354 19.51 21.06 10.39
N GLY A 355 18.23 21.16 10.74
CA GLY A 355 17.70 21.06 12.10
C GLY A 355 16.30 20.43 12.09
N LEU A 356 15.69 20.33 13.27
CA LEU A 356 14.27 19.96 13.42
C LEU A 356 13.49 21.17 13.92
N ILE A 357 12.29 21.33 13.40
CA ILE A 357 11.33 22.33 13.87
C ILE A 357 10.02 21.64 14.26
N ASN A 358 9.29 22.21 15.21
CA ASN A 358 7.93 21.78 15.53
C ASN A 358 6.90 22.36 14.53
N MET A 359 5.62 22.01 14.69
CA MET A 359 4.53 22.53 13.84
C MET A 359 4.30 24.05 13.95
N LYS A 360 4.89 24.75 14.92
CA LYS A 360 4.88 26.23 15.00
C LYS A 360 6.06 26.86 14.27
N GLY A 361 6.96 26.06 13.68
CA GLY A 361 8.22 26.54 13.10
C GLY A 361 9.25 26.94 14.16
N GLU A 362 9.15 26.43 15.38
CA GLU A 362 10.16 26.67 16.42
C GLU A 362 11.22 25.58 16.36
N GLU A 363 12.48 25.97 16.50
CA GLU A 363 13.62 25.06 16.51
C GLU A 363 13.55 24.12 17.72
N THR A 364 13.55 22.81 17.47
CA THR A 364 13.62 21.76 18.49
C THR A 364 14.96 21.02 18.46
N LEU A 365 15.59 20.97 17.30
CA LEU A 365 16.96 20.48 17.12
C LEU A 365 17.76 21.51 16.31
N PRO A 366 18.95 21.92 16.77
CA PRO A 366 19.63 23.08 16.20
C PRO A 366 20.10 22.88 14.77
N PHE A 367 20.12 23.98 14.00
CA PHE A 367 20.61 24.02 12.62
C PHE A 367 22.15 23.98 12.56
N ILE A 368 22.72 22.84 12.95
CA ILE A 368 24.17 22.60 12.98
C ILE A 368 24.59 21.40 12.13
N TYR A 369 23.65 20.59 11.66
CA TYR A 369 23.93 19.35 10.95
C TYR A 369 24.13 19.58 9.45
N GLU A 370 25.00 18.79 8.82
CA GLU A 370 25.19 18.79 7.36
C GLU A 370 24.03 18.09 6.64
N LYS A 371 23.37 17.15 7.33
CA LYS A 371 22.19 16.43 6.84
C LYS A 371 21.45 15.79 8.01
N ILE A 372 20.13 15.67 7.89
CA ILE A 372 19.28 14.91 8.80
C ILE A 372 18.46 13.92 7.97
N GLY A 373 18.44 12.65 8.40
CA GLY A 373 17.59 11.60 7.85
C GLY A 373 16.18 11.60 8.46
N ASN A 374 15.32 10.72 7.96
CA ASN A 374 13.98 10.57 8.52
C ASN A 374 14.04 9.94 9.92
N ALA A 375 13.19 10.41 10.83
CA ALA A 375 13.01 9.79 12.13
C ALA A 375 12.18 8.51 12.00
N THR A 376 12.58 7.45 12.70
CA THR A 376 11.78 6.23 12.88
C THR A 376 10.56 6.51 13.75
N SER A 377 9.59 5.61 13.79
CA SER A 377 8.43 5.71 14.71
C SER A 377 8.82 5.70 16.20
N ARG A 378 10.08 5.33 16.50
CA ARG A 378 10.67 5.30 17.85
C ARG A 378 11.58 6.49 18.15
N GLY A 379 11.63 7.47 17.25
CA GLY A 379 12.35 8.71 17.48
C GLY A 379 13.86 8.61 17.31
N LEU A 380 14.37 7.62 16.56
CA LEU A 380 15.79 7.59 16.14
C LEU A 380 15.94 8.20 14.76
N LEU A 381 17.01 8.96 14.55
CA LEU A 381 17.39 9.50 13.25
C LEU A 381 18.91 9.47 13.06
N VAL A 382 19.31 9.36 11.80
CA VAL A 382 20.72 9.52 11.39
C VAL A 382 20.96 10.98 11.06
N VAL A 383 22.01 11.57 11.61
CA VAL A 383 22.47 12.92 11.25
C VAL A 383 23.92 12.90 10.82
N LYS A 384 24.28 13.81 9.92
CA LYS A 384 25.67 14.07 9.54
C LYS A 384 26.18 15.32 10.24
N GLU A 385 27.32 15.22 10.89
CA GLU A 385 28.03 16.35 11.48
C GLU A 385 29.51 16.35 11.10
N MET A 386 30.16 17.51 11.14
CA MET A 386 31.59 17.64 10.87
C MET A 386 32.39 17.06 12.05
N THR A 387 33.10 15.96 11.80
CA THR A 387 33.91 15.28 12.82
C THR A 387 35.36 15.23 12.40
N THR A 388 36.26 15.50 13.35
CA THR A 388 37.71 15.38 13.17
C THR A 388 38.22 14.05 13.72
N TYR A 389 39.03 13.34 12.94
CA TYR A 389 39.58 12.03 13.31
C TYR A 389 40.99 11.80 12.74
N ASN A 390 41.74 10.90 13.37
CA ASN A 390 43.10 10.55 12.94
C ASN A 390 43.07 9.65 11.71
N ILE A 391 43.84 10.00 10.68
CA ILE A 391 44.00 9.18 9.46
C ILE A 391 45.29 8.38 9.42
N ASN A 392 46.23 8.63 10.32
CA ASN A 392 47.41 7.80 10.51
C ASN A 392 47.88 7.80 11.97
N VAL A 393 48.76 6.84 12.31
CA VAL A 393 49.37 6.73 13.63
C VAL A 393 50.30 7.91 13.99
N LYS A 394 50.68 8.73 13.00
CA LYS A 394 51.56 9.91 13.18
C LYS A 394 50.79 11.19 13.55
N GLY A 395 49.49 11.09 13.85
CA GLY A 395 48.66 12.21 14.31
C GLY A 395 48.15 13.14 13.21
N LYS A 396 48.25 12.76 11.93
CA LYS A 396 47.58 13.52 10.86
C LYS A 396 46.07 13.35 11.02
N VAL A 397 45.34 14.45 11.03
CA VAL A 397 43.88 14.48 11.16
C VAL A 397 43.20 14.80 9.83
N ASN A 398 41.94 14.39 9.72
CA ASN A 398 41.01 14.83 8.68
C ASN A 398 39.70 15.26 9.33
N THR A 399 38.96 16.17 8.69
CA THR A 399 37.63 16.59 9.13
C THR A 399 36.65 16.38 7.98
N SER A 400 35.58 15.63 8.22
CA SER A 400 34.56 15.36 7.20
C SER A 400 33.17 15.16 7.81
N PRO A 401 32.09 15.27 7.01
CA PRO A 401 30.74 14.93 7.47
C PRO A 401 30.59 13.43 7.75
N THR A 402 30.35 13.07 9.00
CA THR A 402 30.23 11.68 9.46
C THR A 402 28.87 11.40 10.04
N ASP A 403 28.35 10.18 9.86
CA ASP A 403 27.07 9.79 10.44
C ASP A 403 27.18 9.59 11.95
N LYS A 404 26.14 9.98 12.67
CA LYS A 404 25.83 9.53 14.02
C LYS A 404 24.34 9.23 14.13
N VAL A 405 23.95 8.44 15.12
CA VAL A 405 22.55 8.19 15.45
C VAL A 405 22.20 8.97 16.72
N ILE A 406 21.14 9.75 16.63
CA ILE A 406 20.59 10.51 17.75
C ILE A 406 19.12 10.17 17.94
N ASP A 407 18.59 10.48 19.12
CA ASP A 407 17.15 10.59 19.31
C ASP A 407 16.62 11.96 18.80
N ILE A 408 15.30 12.10 18.71
CA ILE A 408 14.61 13.34 18.31
C ILE A 408 14.86 14.54 19.24
N ASN A 409 15.36 14.31 20.46
CA ASN A 409 15.72 15.34 21.43
C ASN A 409 17.21 15.75 21.32
N GLY A 410 17.99 15.10 20.45
CA GLY A 410 19.40 15.38 20.23
C GLY A 410 20.36 14.54 21.07
N SER A 411 19.88 13.58 21.89
CA SER A 411 20.74 12.69 22.66
C SER A 411 21.51 11.76 21.71
N VAL A 412 22.83 11.67 21.89
CA VAL A 412 23.66 10.79 21.07
C VAL A 412 23.48 9.35 21.50
N ILE A 413 22.98 8.51 20.58
CA ILE A 413 22.76 7.08 20.80
C ILE A 413 23.94 6.26 20.26
N ILE A 414 24.39 6.58 19.04
CA ILE A 414 25.58 5.99 18.43
C ILE A 414 26.48 7.14 17.97
N PRO A 415 27.66 7.33 18.58
CA PRO A 415 28.59 8.37 18.16
C PRO A 415 29.19 8.07 16.78
N PRO A 416 29.79 9.06 16.11
CA PRO A 416 30.56 8.82 14.91
C PRO A 416 31.68 7.79 15.14
N ILE A 417 31.88 6.87 14.20
CA ILE A 417 33.03 5.96 14.23
C ILE A 417 34.26 6.69 13.74
N THR A 418 35.19 6.97 14.65
CA THR A 418 36.43 7.73 14.40
C THR A 418 37.70 6.87 14.45
N LYS A 419 37.54 5.55 14.55
CA LYS A 419 38.65 4.59 14.60
C LYS A 419 39.54 4.73 13.36
N LEU A 420 40.85 4.59 13.55
CA LEU A 420 41.83 4.65 12.48
C LEU A 420 41.48 3.64 11.37
N GLY A 421 41.35 4.12 10.13
CA GLY A 421 40.93 3.32 8.97
C GLY A 421 39.43 3.35 8.65
N ASP A 422 38.59 3.71 9.64
CA ASP A 422 37.13 3.74 9.53
C ASP A 422 36.55 5.16 9.57
N GLY A 423 37.33 6.13 10.07
CA GLY A 423 36.92 7.52 10.19
C GLY A 423 36.35 8.11 8.89
N GLY A 424 35.10 8.57 8.97
CA GLY A 424 34.34 9.16 7.86
C GLY A 424 33.91 8.19 6.76
N LYS A 425 34.12 6.89 6.96
CA LYS A 425 33.77 5.85 5.99
C LYS A 425 32.56 5.02 6.40
N ILE A 426 32.16 5.07 7.67
CA ILE A 426 30.99 4.34 8.15
C ILE A 426 29.75 5.22 8.11
N ASN A 427 28.70 4.69 7.50
CA ASN A 427 27.37 5.25 7.48
C ASN A 427 26.41 4.39 8.30
N PHE A 428 25.31 4.99 8.78
CA PHE A 428 24.27 4.32 9.54
C PHE A 428 22.91 4.35 8.83
N GLU A 429 22.10 3.33 9.08
CA GLU A 429 20.70 3.25 8.69
C GLU A 429 19.86 2.82 9.90
N VAL A 430 18.88 3.63 10.25
CA VAL A 430 17.89 3.32 11.30
C VAL A 430 16.58 2.87 10.65
N SER A 431 15.91 1.91 11.26
CA SER A 431 14.59 1.44 10.83
C SER A 431 13.74 1.06 12.04
N ASP A 432 12.44 0.85 11.81
CA ASP A 432 11.52 0.34 12.83
C ASP A 432 11.62 -1.18 13.05
N SER A 433 12.61 -1.84 12.44
CA SER A 433 12.86 -3.27 12.57
C SER A 433 13.35 -3.60 13.98
N LEU A 434 12.74 -4.62 14.57
CA LEU A 434 13.13 -5.13 15.88
C LEU A 434 13.76 -6.51 15.76
N LYS A 435 14.81 -6.74 16.54
CA LYS A 435 15.34 -8.07 16.84
C LYS A 435 15.27 -8.28 18.35
N ASN A 436 14.43 -9.23 18.75
CA ASN A 436 14.22 -9.56 20.15
C ASN A 436 13.86 -8.32 21.02
N ASN A 437 12.90 -7.52 20.54
CA ASN A 437 12.48 -6.24 21.14
C ASN A 437 13.58 -5.15 21.25
N ASN A 438 14.70 -5.30 20.54
CA ASN A 438 15.71 -4.24 20.40
C ASN A 438 15.70 -3.71 18.98
N ILE A 439 15.95 -2.41 18.85
CA ILE A 439 16.02 -1.71 17.57
C ILE A 439 17.31 -2.12 16.86
N VAL A 440 17.20 -2.50 15.60
CA VAL A 440 18.34 -2.83 14.76
C VAL A 440 18.80 -1.60 14.02
N VAL A 441 20.06 -1.21 14.22
CA VAL A 441 20.75 -0.20 13.42
C VAL A 441 21.74 -0.91 12.51
N LYS A 442 21.71 -0.59 11.21
CA LYS A 442 22.71 -1.10 10.28
C LYS A 442 23.84 -0.10 10.14
N ALA A 443 25.05 -0.60 10.05
CA ALA A 443 26.25 0.16 9.70
C ALA A 443 26.80 -0.41 8.40
N TYR A 444 27.30 0.45 7.51
CA TYR A 444 27.91 0.02 6.25
C TYR A 444 29.00 1.00 5.82
N ARG A 445 29.94 0.49 5.05
CA ARG A 445 31.04 1.28 4.50
C ARG A 445 30.62 1.98 3.23
N ASN A 446 30.99 3.26 3.10
CA ASN A 446 30.75 4.05 1.89
C ASN A 446 31.88 3.94 0.85
N ASP A 447 33.01 3.34 1.21
CA ASP A 447 34.17 3.10 0.33
C ASP A 447 34.16 1.70 -0.32
N GLU A 448 33.11 0.90 -0.07
CA GLU A 448 32.91 -0.40 -0.71
C GLU A 448 31.92 -0.31 -1.89
N PRO A 449 32.20 -0.97 -3.03
CA PRO A 449 31.32 -0.94 -4.20
C PRO A 449 29.99 -1.66 -3.97
N ILE A 450 29.98 -2.66 -3.08
CA ILE A 450 28.79 -3.38 -2.65
C ILE A 450 28.69 -3.21 -1.13
N PRO A 451 27.64 -2.57 -0.59
CA PRO A 451 27.55 -2.32 0.82
C PRO A 451 27.41 -3.64 1.60
N THR A 452 28.42 -3.96 2.40
CA THR A 452 28.31 -5.02 3.41
C THR A 452 27.74 -4.42 4.69
N TYR A 453 26.61 -4.98 5.16
CA TYR A 453 25.94 -4.49 6.35
C TYR A 453 26.45 -5.21 7.60
N GLN A 454 26.85 -4.39 8.56
CA GLN A 454 27.05 -4.78 9.94
C GLN A 454 25.87 -4.26 10.78
N TYR A 455 25.68 -4.83 11.96
CA TYR A 455 24.50 -4.62 12.78
C TYR A 455 24.89 -4.18 14.18
N MET A 456 24.04 -3.32 14.74
CA MET A 456 24.11 -2.82 16.10
C MET A 456 22.72 -2.95 16.73
N LEU A 457 22.67 -3.13 18.05
CA LEU A 457 21.40 -3.20 18.79
C LEU A 457 21.27 -2.00 19.71
N VAL A 458 20.14 -1.32 19.63
CA VAL A 458 19.73 -0.25 20.53
C VAL A 458 18.52 -0.74 21.31
N ARG A 459 18.55 -0.64 22.63
CA ARG A 459 17.46 -1.08 23.49
C ARG A 459 16.21 -0.21 23.27
N ASN A 460 15.08 -0.85 22.99
CA ASN A 460 13.85 -0.14 22.62
C ASN A 460 13.25 0.69 23.78
N LEU A 461 13.47 0.28 25.03
CA LEU A 461 12.86 0.92 26.20
C LEU A 461 13.41 2.32 26.50
N ASP A 462 14.73 2.51 26.36
CA ASP A 462 15.44 3.71 26.80
C ASP A 462 16.47 4.21 25.78
N LEU A 463 16.44 3.65 24.56
CA LEU A 463 17.35 3.95 23.46
C LEU A 463 18.83 3.76 23.81
N LYS A 464 19.18 2.96 24.82
CA LYS A 464 20.58 2.69 25.14
C LYS A 464 21.22 1.77 24.09
N LEU A 465 22.37 2.15 23.55
CA LEU A 465 23.19 1.26 22.71
C LEU A 465 23.65 0.03 23.51
N LEU A 466 23.33 -1.16 23.01
CA LEU A 466 23.73 -2.45 23.61
C LEU A 466 24.98 -3.02 22.96
N THR A 467 25.25 -2.76 21.68
CA THR A 467 26.45 -3.32 21.04
C THR A 467 27.62 -2.35 21.16
N PRO A 468 28.80 -2.77 21.63
CA PRO A 468 29.96 -1.89 21.75
C PRO A 468 30.49 -1.41 20.38
N GLU A 469 30.18 -2.13 19.31
CA GLU A 469 30.61 -1.87 17.93
C GLU A 469 29.69 -2.60 16.93
N PRO A 470 29.80 -2.32 15.62
CA PRO A 470 29.09 -3.08 14.59
C PRO A 470 29.58 -4.53 14.47
N PHE A 471 28.64 -5.47 14.27
CA PHE A 471 28.91 -6.90 14.08
C PHE A 471 28.38 -7.41 12.73
N ASP A 472 29.08 -8.36 12.11
CA ASP A 472 28.65 -9.00 10.87
C ASP A 472 27.34 -9.78 11.05
N TYR A 473 27.14 -10.32 12.25
CA TYR A 473 25.93 -11.05 12.63
C TYR A 473 25.68 -10.95 14.13
N ILE A 474 24.42 -10.88 14.53
CA ILE A 474 23.99 -10.89 15.93
C ILE A 474 22.82 -11.85 16.05
N GLU A 475 22.80 -12.73 17.03
CA GLU A 475 21.74 -13.70 17.29
C GLU A 475 21.41 -13.74 18.78
N ALA A 476 20.12 -13.65 19.13
CA ALA A 476 19.66 -13.79 20.50
C ALA A 476 19.48 -15.27 20.83
N THR A 477 19.79 -15.69 22.05
CA THR A 477 19.45 -17.04 22.50
C THR A 477 17.94 -17.19 22.73
N ASN A 478 17.43 -18.43 22.68
CA ASN A 478 15.99 -18.72 22.83
C ASN A 478 15.37 -18.18 24.13
N ASN A 479 16.14 -18.11 25.21
CA ASN A 479 15.74 -17.59 26.52
C ASN A 479 16.13 -16.12 26.73
N ASN A 480 16.69 -15.45 25.70
CA ASN A 480 17.13 -14.06 25.73
C ASN A 480 18.13 -13.74 26.85
N SER A 481 18.92 -14.72 27.28
CA SER A 481 19.90 -14.55 28.35
C SER A 481 21.16 -13.80 27.89
N PHE A 482 21.52 -13.89 26.61
CA PHE A 482 22.67 -13.20 26.00
C PHE A 482 22.54 -13.19 24.45
N TYR A 483 23.50 -12.56 23.77
CA TYR A 483 23.60 -12.57 22.31
C TYR A 483 24.89 -13.24 21.84
N PHE A 484 24.79 -14.11 20.84
CA PHE A 484 25.92 -14.47 20.01
C PHE A 484 26.19 -13.36 19.01
N VAL A 485 27.46 -13.00 18.85
CA VAL A 485 27.90 -11.96 17.94
C VAL A 485 29.02 -12.49 17.06
N LYS A 486 29.06 -12.06 15.80
CA LYS A 486 30.09 -12.47 14.84
C LYS A 486 30.79 -11.25 14.27
N ARG A 487 32.11 -11.27 14.25
CA ARG A 487 32.95 -10.21 13.66
C ARG A 487 34.19 -10.82 13.03
N ASN A 488 34.52 -10.38 11.82
CA ASN A 488 35.67 -10.87 11.04
C ASN A 488 35.67 -12.41 10.94
N GLY A 489 34.49 -13.01 10.77
CA GLY A 489 34.32 -14.46 10.66
C GLY A 489 34.31 -15.23 11.99
N LEU A 490 34.57 -14.59 13.13
CA LEU A 490 34.69 -15.24 14.44
C LEU A 490 33.49 -14.91 15.33
N TRP A 491 33.07 -15.89 16.12
CA TRP A 491 31.99 -15.80 17.08
C TRP A 491 32.49 -15.40 18.47
N GLY A 492 31.68 -14.60 19.16
CA GLY A 492 31.78 -14.25 20.56
C GLY A 492 30.40 -14.18 21.20
N SER A 493 30.34 -13.67 22.42
CA SER A 493 29.10 -13.57 23.18
C SER A 493 29.08 -12.32 24.04
N ILE A 494 27.97 -11.57 24.01
CA ILE A 494 27.72 -10.40 24.86
C ILE A 494 26.47 -10.62 25.70
N ASP A 495 26.46 -10.12 26.93
CA ASP A 495 25.25 -10.16 27.77
C ASP A 495 24.17 -9.18 27.27
N THR A 496 23.02 -9.16 27.94
CA THR A 496 21.89 -8.29 27.58
C THR A 496 22.14 -6.80 27.84
N THR A 497 23.21 -6.47 28.57
CA THR A 497 23.66 -5.09 28.79
C THR A 497 24.63 -4.61 27.73
N GLY A 498 25.17 -5.53 26.91
CA GLY A 498 26.17 -5.26 25.90
C GLY A 498 27.60 -5.60 26.27
N LYS A 499 27.82 -6.09 27.49
CA LYS A 499 29.16 -6.42 27.96
C LYS A 499 29.62 -7.73 27.36
N TYR A 500 30.87 -7.79 26.90
CA TYR A 500 31.48 -9.03 26.45
C TYR A 500 31.54 -10.07 27.59
N ASN A 501 30.91 -11.22 27.35
CA ASN A 501 31.21 -12.45 28.08
C ASN A 501 32.43 -13.15 27.46
N ASN A 502 32.52 -13.10 26.12
CA ASN A 502 33.66 -13.55 25.34
C ASN A 502 33.81 -12.67 24.10
N GLU A 503 35.02 -12.19 23.83
CA GLU A 503 35.32 -11.54 22.56
C GLU A 503 35.12 -12.50 21.37
N CYS A 504 35.08 -11.96 20.15
CA CYS A 504 34.98 -12.76 18.92
C CYS A 504 36.26 -13.58 18.68
N GLN A 505 36.34 -14.76 19.27
CA GLN A 505 37.51 -15.65 19.24
C GLN A 505 37.21 -17.07 18.77
N PHE A 506 35.93 -17.46 18.71
CA PHE A 506 35.53 -18.81 18.34
C PHE A 506 35.33 -18.93 16.83
N LYS A 507 35.90 -19.97 16.22
CA LYS A 507 35.70 -20.30 14.81
C LYS A 507 34.26 -20.75 14.53
N SER A 508 33.64 -21.45 15.47
CA SER A 508 32.26 -21.91 15.36
C SER A 508 31.60 -22.15 16.72
N ILE A 509 30.27 -21.99 16.75
CA ILE A 509 29.39 -22.54 17.78
C ILE A 509 28.87 -23.86 17.23
N VAL A 510 29.06 -24.97 17.94
CA VAL A 510 28.87 -26.32 17.39
C VAL A 510 27.45 -26.82 17.65
N PHE A 511 27.06 -26.95 18.92
CA PHE A 511 25.69 -27.32 19.32
C PHE A 511 25.42 -26.89 20.76
N LYS A 512 24.14 -26.89 21.16
CA LYS A 512 23.71 -26.79 22.56
C LYS A 512 23.44 -28.18 23.11
N SER A 513 23.93 -28.46 24.33
CA SER A 513 23.66 -29.70 25.07
C SER A 513 23.38 -29.38 26.52
N GLU A 514 22.24 -29.87 27.04
CA GLU A 514 21.68 -29.40 28.30
C GLU A 514 21.70 -27.86 28.35
N ASP A 515 22.48 -27.31 29.26
CA ASP A 515 22.57 -25.88 29.57
C ASP A 515 23.86 -25.25 29.00
N TYR A 516 24.57 -25.95 28.11
CA TYR A 516 25.90 -25.52 27.62
C TYR A 516 25.98 -25.45 26.10
N TYR A 517 26.75 -24.48 25.61
CA TYR A 517 27.04 -24.30 24.19
C TYR A 517 28.47 -24.74 23.89
N GLN A 518 28.63 -25.76 23.06
CA GLN A 518 29.95 -26.18 22.61
C GLN A 518 30.51 -25.18 21.60
N VAL A 519 31.77 -24.78 21.79
CA VAL A 519 32.47 -23.84 20.91
C VAL A 519 33.81 -24.39 20.47
N LYS A 520 34.26 -23.96 19.28
CA LYS A 520 35.57 -24.30 18.74
C LYS A 520 36.41 -23.05 18.57
N ASN A 521 37.62 -23.01 19.10
CA ASN A 521 38.53 -21.87 18.94
C ASN A 521 39.29 -21.92 17.59
N LYS A 522 40.17 -20.93 17.34
CA LYS A 522 40.98 -20.84 16.12
C LYS A 522 41.94 -22.01 15.92
N ASN A 523 42.39 -22.64 17.01
CA ASN A 523 43.31 -23.78 17.00
C ASN A 523 42.56 -25.12 16.93
N ASP A 524 41.29 -25.09 16.53
CA ASP A 524 40.42 -26.25 16.42
C ASP A 524 40.23 -27.03 17.74
N LYS A 525 40.43 -26.37 18.89
CA LYS A 525 40.14 -26.94 20.22
C LYS A 525 38.71 -26.61 20.66
N PHE A 526 38.10 -27.54 21.40
CA PHE A 526 36.73 -27.48 21.89
C PHE A 526 36.65 -27.04 23.34
N GLY A 527 35.61 -26.26 23.66
CA GLY A 527 35.23 -25.83 25.01
C GLY A 527 33.72 -25.67 25.14
N TYR A 528 33.26 -25.20 26.31
CA TYR A 528 31.84 -24.95 26.60
C TYR A 528 31.60 -23.55 27.16
N LEU A 529 30.51 -22.92 26.71
CA LEU A 529 29.92 -21.75 27.33
C LEU A 529 28.70 -22.14 28.17
N ASP A 530 28.45 -21.44 29.28
CA ASP A 530 27.24 -21.60 30.10
C ASP A 530 26.00 -20.93 29.46
N GLU A 531 24.84 -21.02 30.12
CA GLU A 531 23.58 -20.41 29.67
C GLU A 531 23.59 -18.89 29.58
N LYS A 532 24.58 -18.24 30.19
CA LYS A 532 24.80 -16.79 30.13
C LYS A 532 25.87 -16.43 29.11
N GLY A 533 26.38 -17.40 28.35
CA GLY A 533 27.41 -17.21 27.34
C GLY A 533 28.79 -16.98 27.93
N ARG A 534 29.04 -17.28 29.20
CA ARG A 534 30.36 -17.18 29.83
C ARG A 534 31.14 -18.48 29.61
N THR A 535 32.46 -18.41 29.50
CA THR A 535 33.27 -19.63 29.37
C THR A 535 33.15 -20.48 30.64
N GLN A 536 32.56 -21.68 30.51
CA GLN A 536 32.47 -22.68 31.56
C GLN A 536 33.68 -23.62 31.52
N ILE A 537 34.02 -24.10 30.31
CA ILE A 537 35.18 -24.96 30.06
C ILE A 537 35.97 -24.31 28.92
N ALA A 538 37.23 -23.98 29.19
CA ALA A 538 38.12 -23.37 28.21
C ALA A 538 38.28 -24.26 26.97
N ALA A 539 38.51 -23.64 25.81
CA ALA A 539 38.70 -24.36 24.56
C ALA A 539 40.10 -24.98 24.48
N GLU A 540 40.33 -26.09 25.19
CA GLU A 540 41.63 -26.76 25.32
C GLU A 540 41.64 -28.22 24.82
N TYR A 541 40.46 -28.81 24.58
CA TYR A 541 40.32 -30.22 24.21
C TYR A 541 40.33 -30.44 22.70
N ASP A 542 40.87 -31.56 22.24
CA ASP A 542 40.81 -31.98 20.83
C ASP A 542 39.39 -32.41 20.41
N ASN A 543 38.62 -32.95 21.35
CA ASN A 543 37.22 -33.30 21.15
C ASN A 543 36.47 -33.24 22.49
N LEU A 544 35.22 -32.79 22.45
CA LEU A 544 34.28 -32.83 23.56
C LEU A 544 32.96 -33.48 23.10
N GLY A 545 32.50 -34.47 23.85
CA GLY A 545 31.18 -35.05 23.69
C GLY A 545 30.12 -34.20 24.39
N TYR A 546 28.87 -34.33 23.95
CA TYR A 546 27.73 -33.64 24.56
C TYR A 546 27.50 -34.11 26.01
N PHE A 547 26.99 -33.20 26.85
CA PHE A 547 26.65 -33.51 28.23
C PHE A 547 25.48 -34.49 28.30
N ARG A 548 25.64 -35.53 29.13
CA ARG A 548 24.62 -36.48 29.53
C ARG A 548 24.71 -36.64 31.04
N ASP A 549 23.63 -36.34 31.76
CA ASP A 549 23.57 -36.43 33.22
C ASP A 549 24.71 -35.69 33.92
N GLY A 550 25.16 -34.57 33.32
CA GLY A 550 26.25 -33.74 33.82
C GLY A 550 27.68 -34.20 33.56
N PHE A 551 27.86 -35.23 32.73
CA PHE A 551 29.18 -35.70 32.28
C PHE A 551 29.33 -35.62 30.77
N ALA A 552 30.56 -35.37 30.32
CA ALA A 552 30.92 -35.29 28.91
C ALA A 552 32.23 -36.04 28.67
N THR A 553 32.34 -36.74 27.54
CA THR A 553 33.62 -37.31 27.12
C THR A 553 34.55 -36.20 26.63
N ALA A 554 35.85 -36.33 26.89
CA ALA A 554 36.84 -35.33 26.53
C ALA A 554 38.12 -35.98 26.02
N SER A 555 38.75 -35.41 24.98
CA SER A 555 40.00 -35.91 24.41
C SER A 555 41.08 -34.84 24.37
N LEU A 556 42.32 -35.24 24.69
CA LEU A 556 43.55 -34.42 24.55
C LEU A 556 44.50 -35.00 23.49
N GLY A 557 43.95 -35.78 22.55
CA GLY A 557 44.69 -36.40 21.45
C GLY A 557 44.32 -37.86 21.25
N LEU A 558 45.03 -38.51 20.31
CA LEU A 558 44.82 -39.92 20.00
C LEU A 558 45.09 -40.78 21.25
N ASN A 559 44.16 -41.69 21.57
CA ASN A 559 44.21 -42.58 22.73
C ASN A 559 44.35 -41.85 24.09
N LYS A 560 43.84 -40.62 24.19
CA LYS A 560 43.83 -39.82 25.42
C LYS A 560 42.43 -39.29 25.68
N VAL A 561 41.51 -40.21 25.97
CA VAL A 561 40.08 -39.95 26.22
C VAL A 561 39.78 -40.08 27.71
N GLY A 562 38.91 -39.22 28.21
CA GLY A 562 38.46 -39.16 29.59
C GLY A 562 37.01 -38.68 29.69
N ILE A 563 36.53 -38.47 30.90
CA ILE A 563 35.20 -37.95 31.22
C ILE A 563 35.37 -36.77 32.15
N ILE A 564 34.75 -35.64 31.79
CA ILE A 564 34.71 -34.43 32.59
C ILE A 564 33.30 -34.16 33.10
N ASN A 565 33.18 -33.50 34.24
CA ASN A 565 31.91 -32.94 34.70
C ASN A 565 31.69 -31.51 34.18
N LYS A 566 30.55 -30.92 34.52
CA LYS A 566 30.16 -29.53 34.19
C LYS A 566 31.17 -28.45 34.62
N PHE A 567 32.10 -28.75 35.53
CA PHE A 567 33.11 -27.81 36.08
C PHE A 567 34.54 -28.09 35.59
N ASN A 568 34.69 -28.86 34.51
CA ASN A 568 35.99 -29.32 33.98
C ASN A 568 36.77 -30.27 34.92
N ALA A 569 36.13 -30.82 35.96
CA ALA A 569 36.79 -31.82 36.79
C ALA A 569 36.90 -33.14 36.00
N LYS A 570 38.11 -33.68 35.90
CA LYS A 570 38.43 -34.92 35.18
C LYS A 570 38.06 -36.13 36.01
N VAL A 571 36.77 -36.46 36.03
CA VAL A 571 36.22 -37.61 36.79
C VAL A 571 36.80 -38.93 36.29
N VAL A 572 37.07 -39.01 34.99
CA VAL A 572 37.94 -40.00 34.37
C VAL A 572 39.06 -39.25 33.63
N PRO A 573 40.35 -39.42 34.01
CA PRO A 573 41.46 -38.71 33.39
C PRO A 573 41.62 -39.09 31.91
N CYS A 574 42.10 -38.15 31.09
CA CYS A 574 42.32 -38.35 29.65
C CYS A 574 43.57 -39.21 29.35
N VAL A 575 43.58 -40.45 29.83
CA VAL A 575 44.65 -41.45 29.65
C VAL A 575 44.14 -42.74 29.01
N PHE A 576 42.83 -42.85 28.80
CA PHE A 576 42.22 -44.05 28.23
C PHE A 576 42.21 -43.99 26.71
N LYS A 577 42.21 -45.17 26.08
CA LYS A 577 42.25 -45.32 24.64
C LYS A 577 40.94 -44.87 23.99
N ASP A 578 39.81 -45.30 24.55
CA ASP A 578 38.48 -45.01 24.02
C ASP A 578 37.44 -45.01 25.15
N ILE A 579 36.40 -44.18 25.00
CA ILE A 579 35.25 -44.13 25.93
C ILE A 579 33.99 -43.95 25.10
N LYS A 580 33.04 -44.87 25.27
CA LYS A 580 31.74 -44.84 24.58
C LYS A 580 30.60 -44.93 25.58
N PHE A 581 29.59 -44.09 25.41
CA PHE A 581 28.33 -44.26 26.13
C PHE A 581 27.52 -45.38 25.48
N ILE A 582 27.02 -46.30 26.30
CA ILE A 582 26.25 -47.46 25.87
C ILE A 582 24.83 -47.36 26.45
N ASP A 583 23.85 -47.13 25.57
CA ASP A 583 22.46 -46.87 25.98
C ASP A 583 21.82 -48.04 26.74
N SER A 584 22.13 -49.30 26.38
CA SER A 584 21.52 -50.48 26.98
C SER A 584 21.87 -50.67 28.46
N ILE A 585 23.01 -50.14 28.90
CA ILE A 585 23.47 -50.21 30.29
C ILE A 585 23.41 -48.84 31.00
N LYS A 586 22.98 -47.78 30.29
CA LYS A 586 23.02 -46.39 30.75
C LYS A 586 24.36 -46.08 31.44
N GLY A 587 25.44 -46.23 30.69
CA GLY A 587 26.78 -46.16 31.26
C GLY A 587 27.87 -46.02 30.21
N TYR A 588 29.11 -46.05 30.65
CA TYR A 588 30.28 -45.87 29.80
C TYR A 588 31.08 -47.17 29.72
N GLU A 589 31.38 -47.59 28.49
CA GLU A 589 32.44 -48.54 28.21
C GLU A 589 33.75 -47.77 28.03
N VAL A 590 34.74 -48.12 28.84
CA VAL A 590 36.07 -47.50 28.83
C VAL A 590 37.10 -48.57 28.44
N LEU A 591 38.01 -48.24 27.53
CA LEU A 591 39.11 -49.11 27.11
C LEU A 591 40.45 -48.47 27.47
N ASP A 592 41.35 -49.22 28.13
CA ASP A 592 42.73 -48.78 28.27
C ASP A 592 43.56 -49.05 26.99
N VAL A 593 44.82 -48.60 27.00
CA VAL A 593 45.77 -48.79 25.89
C VAL A 593 46.07 -50.26 25.59
N ASN A 594 45.84 -51.15 26.55
CA ASN A 594 46.04 -52.60 26.44
C ASN A 594 44.74 -53.35 26.09
N ASN A 595 43.66 -52.63 25.72
CA ASN A 595 42.32 -53.16 25.43
C ASN A 595 41.62 -53.85 26.60
N ASN A 596 41.99 -53.56 27.84
CA ASN A 596 41.17 -53.95 28.99
C ASN A 596 39.92 -53.09 29.02
N LYS A 597 38.77 -53.74 29.22
CA LYS A 597 37.45 -53.12 29.25
C LYS A 597 36.99 -52.85 30.68
N PHE A 598 36.44 -51.67 30.91
CA PHE A 598 35.81 -51.27 32.17
C PHE A 598 34.41 -50.76 31.88
N ILE A 599 33.47 -51.05 32.79
CA ILE A 599 32.10 -50.56 32.72
C ILE A 599 31.86 -49.59 33.86
N LEU A 600 31.43 -48.38 33.54
CA LEU A 600 31.00 -47.37 34.49
C LEU A 600 29.49 -47.13 34.33
N ASN A 601 28.78 -46.85 35.42
CA ASN A 601 27.38 -46.43 35.33
C ASN A 601 27.25 -44.97 34.84
N GLN A 602 26.02 -44.48 34.67
CA GLN A 602 25.73 -43.08 34.28
C GLN A 602 26.34 -42.03 35.22
N ASN A 603 26.56 -42.37 36.50
CA ASN A 603 27.20 -41.50 37.49
C ASN A 603 28.73 -41.62 37.48
N THR A 604 29.30 -42.31 36.49
CA THR A 604 30.73 -42.58 36.32
C THR A 604 31.37 -43.45 37.42
N GLU A 605 30.55 -44.17 38.19
CA GLU A 605 31.05 -45.15 39.17
C GLU A 605 31.35 -46.48 38.46
N CYS A 606 32.51 -47.06 38.76
CA CYS A 606 32.88 -48.33 38.16
C CYS A 606 31.99 -49.50 38.64
N ARG A 607 31.67 -50.41 37.71
CA ARG A 607 30.92 -51.65 37.91
C ARG A 607 31.68 -52.91 37.55
N GLU A 608 32.59 -52.85 36.57
CA GLU A 608 33.40 -53.98 36.11
C GLU A 608 34.88 -53.62 36.00
N ASN A 609 35.77 -54.51 36.45
CA ASN A 609 37.23 -54.35 36.48
C ASN A 609 37.75 -53.14 37.29
N CYS A 610 37.11 -52.87 38.43
CA CYS A 610 37.28 -51.61 39.16
C CYS A 610 38.62 -51.41 39.84
N ASP A 611 39.23 -52.44 40.43
CA ASP A 611 40.53 -52.28 41.08
C ASP A 611 41.59 -51.79 40.09
N LYS A 612 41.60 -52.36 38.88
CA LYS A 612 42.51 -51.94 37.80
C LYS A 612 42.19 -50.55 37.26
N PHE A 613 40.90 -50.22 37.11
CA PHE A 613 40.47 -48.89 36.71
C PHE A 613 40.93 -47.82 37.71
N GLU A 614 40.76 -48.08 39.01
CA GLU A 614 41.12 -47.17 40.09
C GLU A 614 42.63 -46.99 40.22
N ASN A 615 43.42 -48.04 40.00
CA ASN A 615 44.88 -47.93 39.93
C ASN A 615 45.31 -46.99 38.78
N ILE A 616 44.79 -47.18 37.57
CA ILE A 616 45.09 -46.30 36.42
C ILE A 616 44.65 -44.85 36.70
N ARG A 617 43.45 -44.69 37.29
CA ARG A 617 42.88 -43.38 37.62
C ARG A 617 43.71 -42.63 38.66
N SER A 618 44.17 -43.31 39.71
CA SER A 618 44.98 -42.73 40.78
C SER A 618 46.40 -42.38 40.33
N GLU A 619 47.06 -43.24 39.56
CA GLU A 619 48.39 -42.96 38.97
C GLU A 619 48.37 -41.73 38.05
N ALA A 620 47.31 -41.58 37.24
CA ALA A 620 47.14 -40.44 36.34
C ALA A 620 46.87 -39.11 37.07
N ASN A 621 46.37 -39.18 38.31
CA ASN A 621 46.15 -38.00 39.16
C ASN A 621 47.43 -37.62 39.93
N LEU A 622 48.28 -38.58 40.29
CA LEU A 622 49.58 -38.35 40.97
C LEU A 622 50.64 -37.72 40.06
N THR A 623 50.53 -37.89 38.74
CA THR A 623 51.50 -37.37 37.75
C THR A 623 51.28 -35.91 37.34
N LYS A 624 50.39 -35.18 38.05
CA LYS A 624 50.00 -33.79 37.75
C LYS A 624 50.14 -32.79 38.90
N GLU A 625 50.63 -33.21 40.06
CA GLU A 625 51.27 -32.32 41.04
C GLU A 625 52.76 -32.19 40.70
#